data_AF-A0A961VHH0-F1
#
_entry.id   AF-A0A961VHH0-F1
#
_cell.length_a   1.000
_cell.length_b   1.000
_cell.length_c   1.000
_cell.angle_alpha   90.00
_cell.angle_beta   90.00
_cell.angle_gamma   90.00
#
_symmetry.space_group_name_H-M   'P 1'
#
loop_
_entity.id
_entity.type
_entity.pdbx_description
1 polymer ?
#
loop_
_entity_poly.entity_id
_entity_poly.type
_entity_poly.pdbx_seq_one_letter_code
_entity_poly.pdbx_strand_id
1 'polypeptide(L)'
;MNHRHRKVLHALFAHPVSGNIDFKDVEHVLTELGAEIDNRSGARIGVSLNGHTVAVHHAQKSLPTEEVQQIRKFLETCGIDPADYPV
;
A
#
# COMPACT_ATOMS: atom_id res chain seq x y z
N MET A 1 13.93 -0.33 -4.65
CA MET A 1 13.35 0.22 -3.40
C MET A 1 14.19 1.41 -2.93
N ASN A 2 13.62 2.62 -2.80
CA ASN A 2 14.37 3.80 -2.30
C ASN A 2 14.01 4.12 -0.84
N HIS A 3 14.81 4.96 -0.15
CA HIS A 3 14.62 5.32 1.26
C HIS A 3 13.22 5.90 1.56
N ARG A 4 12.65 6.69 0.62
CA ARG A 4 11.27 7.17 0.74
C ARG A 4 10.25 6.02 0.72
N HIS A 5 10.43 5.04 -0.17
CA HIS A 5 9.55 3.87 -0.26
C HIS A 5 9.60 3.04 1.03
N ARG A 6 10.79 2.84 1.60
CA ARG A 6 10.95 2.15 2.89
C ARG A 6 10.21 2.89 4.02
N LYS A 7 10.33 4.22 4.09
CA LYS A 7 9.59 5.02 5.07
C LYS A 7 8.08 4.87 4.93
N VAL A 8 7.57 4.86 3.70
CA VAL A 8 6.13 4.69 3.44
C VAL A 8 5.69 3.29 3.82
N LEU A 9 6.45 2.24 3.46
CA LEU A 9 6.19 0.88 3.87
C LEU A 9 6.12 0.77 5.41
N HIS A 10 7.11 1.32 6.12
CA HIS A 10 7.09 1.36 7.58
C HIS A 10 5.89 2.13 8.13
N ALA A 11 5.47 3.22 7.49
CA ALA A 11 4.28 3.97 7.88
C ALA A 11 2.96 3.19 7.68
N LEU A 12 2.87 2.33 6.66
CA LEU A 12 1.73 1.43 6.43
C LEU A 12 1.61 0.38 7.55
N PHE A 13 2.76 -0.09 8.07
CA PHE A 13 2.82 -1.07 9.15
C PHE A 13 2.86 -0.46 10.56
N ALA A 14 3.02 0.87 10.67
CA ALA A 14 3.07 1.57 11.94
C ALA A 14 1.78 1.40 12.77
N HIS A 15 1.94 1.43 14.09
CA HIS A 15 0.82 1.43 15.02
C HIS A 15 0.96 2.61 16.01
N PRO A 16 0.04 3.59 16.03
CA PRO A 16 -1.19 3.68 15.23
C PRO A 16 -0.94 3.96 13.74
N VAL A 17 -1.89 3.56 12.90
CA VAL A 17 -1.82 3.77 11.44
C VAL A 17 -2.03 5.26 11.12
N SER A 18 -1.13 5.83 10.32
CA SER A 18 -1.24 7.23 9.90
C SER A 18 -2.31 7.39 8.81
N GLY A 19 -3.30 8.25 9.05
CA GLY A 19 -4.32 8.62 8.05
C GLY A 19 -3.84 9.68 7.03
N ASN A 20 -2.55 10.03 7.04
CA ASN A 20 -1.97 11.06 6.18
C ASN A 20 -0.91 10.49 5.22
N ILE A 21 -1.15 9.29 4.69
CA ILE A 21 -0.28 8.67 3.69
C ILE A 21 -0.83 9.00 2.31
N ASP A 22 0.01 9.58 1.45
CA ASP A 22 -0.34 9.89 0.06
C ASP A 22 -0.49 8.58 -0.71
N PHE A 23 -1.61 8.43 -1.39
CA PHE A 23 -1.91 7.25 -2.18
C PHE A 23 -0.85 6.97 -3.26
N LYS A 24 -0.29 8.02 -3.88
CA LYS A 24 0.77 7.86 -4.88
C LYS A 24 2.05 7.26 -4.30
N ASP A 25 2.39 7.64 -3.08
CA ASP A 25 3.56 7.08 -2.40
C ASP A 25 3.37 5.58 -2.13
N VAL A 26 2.14 5.15 -1.81
CA VAL A 26 1.79 3.74 -1.65
C VAL A 26 1.79 3.01 -2.99
N GLU A 27 1.22 3.62 -4.04
CA GLU A 27 1.23 3.11 -5.40
C GLU A 27 2.66 2.80 -5.86
N HIS A 28 3.59 3.75 -5.67
CA HIS A 28 4.99 3.56 -5.99
C HIS A 28 5.66 2.44 -5.18
N VAL A 29 5.35 2.29 -3.89
CA VAL A 29 5.86 1.17 -3.08
C VAL A 29 5.35 -0.16 -3.61
N LEU A 30 4.05 -0.25 -3.93
CA LEU A 30 3.42 -1.45 -4.45
C LEU A 30 4.00 -1.84 -5.80
N THR A 31 4.11 -0.91 -6.74
CA THR A 31 4.75 -1.17 -8.04
C THR A 31 6.20 -1.60 -7.89
N GLU A 32 6.95 -1.02 -6.95
CA GLU A 32 8.34 -1.40 -6.68
C GLU A 32 8.47 -2.82 -6.08
N LEU A 33 7.45 -3.26 -5.33
CA LEU A 33 7.33 -4.64 -4.85
C LEU A 33 6.90 -5.62 -5.95
N GLY A 34 6.60 -5.14 -7.16
CA GLY A 34 6.13 -5.94 -8.28
C GLY A 34 4.61 -6.12 -8.31
N ALA A 35 3.85 -5.24 -7.65
CA ALA A 35 2.40 -5.26 -7.73
C ALA A 35 1.91 -4.63 -9.03
N GLU A 36 0.89 -5.24 -9.62
CA GLU A 36 0.13 -4.69 -10.74
C GLU A 36 -1.06 -3.88 -10.24
N ILE A 37 -1.30 -2.72 -10.82
CA ILE A 37 -2.34 -1.79 -10.38
C ILE A 37 -3.32 -1.55 -11.54
N ASP A 38 -4.55 -1.99 -11.33
CA ASP A 38 -5.65 -1.89 -12.29
C ASP A 38 -6.64 -0.81 -11.85
N ASN A 39 -6.76 0.25 -12.64
CA ASN A 39 -7.82 1.25 -12.43
C ASN A 39 -9.19 0.64 -12.77
N ARG A 40 -10.02 0.44 -11.74
CA ARG A 40 -11.42 0.01 -11.92
C ARG A 40 -12.33 1.23 -12.00
N SER A 41 -13.51 1.05 -12.59
CA SER A 41 -14.52 2.10 -12.67
C SER A 41 -14.91 2.61 -11.27
N GLY A 42 -14.91 3.93 -11.10
CA GLY A 42 -15.39 4.61 -9.90
C GLY A 42 -14.39 4.61 -8.74
N ALA A 43 -13.36 5.47 -8.81
CA ALA A 43 -12.42 5.80 -7.73
C ALA A 43 -11.86 4.59 -6.94
N ARG A 44 -11.71 3.46 -7.61
CA ARG A 44 -11.26 2.19 -7.04
C ARG A 44 -10.12 1.66 -7.89
N ILE A 45 -9.07 1.21 -7.23
CA ILE A 45 -8.00 0.46 -7.88
C ILE A 45 -8.01 -0.98 -7.39
N GLY A 46 -7.76 -1.92 -8.29
CA GLY A 46 -7.30 -3.26 -7.95
C GLY A 46 -5.79 -3.25 -7.85
N VAL A 47 -5.24 -3.80 -6.78
CA VAL A 47 -3.81 -4.10 -6.64
C VAL A 47 -3.65 -5.60 -6.62
N SER A 48 -2.82 -6.14 -7.50
CA SER A 48 -2.49 -7.56 -7.57
C SER A 48 -1.01 -7.76 -7.25
N LEU A 49 -0.69 -8.55 -6.24
CA LEU A 49 0.68 -8.86 -5.82
C LEU A 49 0.75 -10.31 -5.38
N ASN A 50 1.77 -11.04 -5.85
CA ASN A 50 2.04 -12.43 -5.45
C ASN A 50 0.80 -13.36 -5.55
N GLY A 51 -0.06 -13.16 -6.55
CA GLY A 51 -1.30 -13.93 -6.74
C GLY A 51 -2.49 -13.52 -5.88
N HIS A 52 -2.33 -12.52 -5.01
CA HIS A 52 -3.42 -11.92 -4.24
C HIS A 52 -3.88 -10.62 -4.89
N THR A 53 -5.18 -10.35 -4.87
CA THR A 53 -5.75 -9.10 -5.36
C THR A 53 -6.56 -8.41 -4.26
N VAL A 54 -6.34 -7.11 -4.06
CA VAL A 54 -7.12 -6.27 -3.17
C VAL A 54 -7.72 -5.10 -3.93
N ALA A 55 -8.93 -4.67 -3.57
CA ALA A 55 -9.55 -3.48 -4.13
C ALA A 55 -9.55 -2.36 -3.09
N VAL A 56 -8.99 -1.21 -3.45
CA VAL A 56 -8.76 -0.07 -2.56
C VAL A 56 -9.47 1.15 -3.13
N HIS A 57 -10.14 1.95 -2.30
CA HIS A 57 -10.75 3.20 -2.75
C HIS A 57 -9.73 4.35 -2.71
N HIS A 58 -9.59 5.07 -3.83
CA HIS A 58 -8.71 6.24 -3.97
C HIS A 58 -9.51 7.54 -4.21
N ALA A 59 -10.65 7.68 -3.54
CA ALA A 59 -11.51 8.87 -3.73
C ALA A 59 -10.82 10.20 -3.39
N GLN A 60 -9.73 10.17 -2.61
CA GLN A 60 -8.96 11.33 -2.19
C GLN A 60 -7.45 11.07 -2.31
N LYS A 61 -6.67 12.15 -2.27
CA LYS A 61 -5.20 12.09 -2.36
C LYS A 61 -4.56 11.34 -1.18
N SER A 62 -5.19 11.38 -0.01
CA SER A 62 -4.76 10.67 1.19
C SER A 62 -5.62 9.43 1.40
N LEU A 63 -4.99 8.32 1.79
CA LEU A 63 -5.69 7.09 2.15
C LEU A 63 -6.30 7.21 3.54
N PRO A 64 -7.60 6.89 3.71
CA PRO A 64 -8.19 6.80 5.05
C PRO A 64 -7.59 5.62 5.81
N THR A 65 -7.59 5.70 7.14
CA THR A 65 -6.98 4.69 8.02
C THR A 65 -7.49 3.27 7.76
N GLU A 66 -8.75 3.11 7.36
CA GLU A 66 -9.35 1.81 7.03
C GLU A 66 -8.70 1.18 5.79
N GLU A 67 -8.52 1.96 4.72
CA GLU A 67 -7.87 1.50 3.49
C GLU A 67 -6.39 1.22 3.74
N VAL A 68 -5.72 2.01 4.58
CA VAL A 68 -4.33 1.71 5.00
C VAL A 68 -4.25 0.38 5.75
N GLN A 69 -5.18 0.09 6.66
CA GLN A 69 -5.23 -1.21 7.34
C GLN A 69 -5.49 -2.35 6.36
N GLN A 70 -6.31 -2.12 5.34
CA GLN A 70 -6.59 -3.10 4.29
C GLN A 70 -5.34 -3.39 3.44
N ILE A 71 -4.60 -2.35 3.03
CA ILE A 71 -3.32 -2.50 2.31
C ILE A 71 -2.29 -3.21 3.19
N ARG A 72 -2.21 -2.87 4.47
CA ARG A 72 -1.31 -3.55 5.41
C ARG A 72 -1.60 -5.05 5.48
N LYS A 73 -2.86 -5.44 5.72
CA LYS A 73 -3.26 -6.86 5.77
C LYS A 73 -2.99 -7.57 4.43
N PHE A 74 -3.19 -6.86 3.32
CA PHE A 74 -2.87 -7.39 2.00
C PHE A 74 -1.37 -7.66 1.84
N LEU A 75 -0.51 -6.72 2.22
CA LEU A 75 0.95 -6.88 2.20
C LEU A 75 1.40 -8.03 3.10
N GLU A 76 0.83 -8.13 4.32
CA GLU A 76 1.06 -9.26 5.24
C GLU A 76 0.67 -10.60 4.58
N THR A 77 -0.46 -10.64 3.87
CA THR A 77 -0.94 -11.84 3.16
C THR A 77 -0.04 -12.20 1.98
N CYS A 78 0.53 -11.21 1.30
CA CYS A 78 1.50 -11.41 0.23
C CYS A 78 2.89 -11.86 0.75
N GLY A 79 3.10 -11.89 2.07
CA GLY A 79 4.37 -12.23 2.71
C GLY A 79 5.38 -11.09 2.71
N ILE A 80 4.92 -9.83 2.61
CA ILE A 80 5.79 -8.65 2.68
C ILE A 80 5.91 -8.21 4.15
N ASP A 81 7.13 -8.18 4.67
CA ASP A 81 7.45 -7.66 6.00
C ASP A 81 8.28 -6.36 5.89
N PRO A 82 7.90 -5.26 6.57
CA PRO A 82 8.76 -4.06 6.65
C PRO A 82 10.15 -4.35 7.24
N ALA A 83 10.34 -5.41 8.02
CA ALA A 83 11.63 -5.82 8.56
C ALA A 83 12.65 -6.20 7.49
N ASP A 84 12.20 -6.71 6.34
CA ASP A 84 13.05 -7.02 5.18
C ASP A 84 13.59 -5.75 4.50
N TYR A 85 12.99 -4.59 4.80
CA TYR A 85 13.30 -3.30 4.21
C TYR A 85 13.66 -2.26 5.29
N PRO A 86 14.83 -2.37 5.94
CA PRO A 86 15.26 -1.41 6.95
C PRO A 86 15.44 -0.01 6.34
N VAL A 87 14.87 1.00 7.00
CA VAL A 87 14.89 2.41 6.55
C VAL A 87 16.30 2.96 6.50
#